data_AF-A0A7X1KN84-F1
#
_entry.id   AF-A0A7X1KN84-F1
#
_cell.length_a   1.000
_cell.length_b   1.000
_cell.length_c   1.000
_cell.angle_alpha   90.00
_cell.angle_beta   90.00
_cell.angle_gamma   90.00
#
_symmetry.space_group_name_H-M   'P 1'
#
loop_
_entity.id
_entity.type
_entity.pdbx_description
1 polymer ?
#
loop_
_entity_poly.entity_id
_entity_poly.type
_entity_poly.pdbx_seq_one_letter_code
_entity_poly.pdbx_strand_id
1 'polypeptide(L)'
;MLVRVQVAGGEGEMREAMTRDISATGMSAVARGKAPPAGEVVEVTLPDGSVLWGMVRWSEAAAFGVEFDPASRQGPVAGNLAG
;
A
#
# COMPACT_ATOMS: atom_id res chain seq x y z
N MET A 1 15.25 -2.89 0.74
CA MET A 1 15.21 -1.43 1.02
C MET A 1 13.99 -1.17 1.89
N LEU A 2 14.13 -0.48 3.03
CA LEU A 2 13.00 -0.16 3.90
C LEU A 2 12.44 1.21 3.53
N VAL A 3 11.18 1.26 3.10
CA VAL A 3 10.50 2.49 2.69
C VAL A 3 9.19 2.61 3.48
N ARG A 4 8.87 3.82 3.94
CA ARG A 4 7.56 4.11 4.53
C ARG A 4 6.54 4.28 3.43
N VAL A 5 5.43 3.57 3.53
CA VAL A 5 4.28 3.72 2.64
C VAL A 5 3.02 3.95 3.46
N GLN A 6 2.00 4.54 2.83
CA GLN A 6 0.65 4.53 3.37
C GLN A 6 -0.17 3.47 2.64
N VAL A 7 -0.99 2.74 3.37
CA VAL A 7 -1.87 1.69 2.85
C VAL A 7 -3.28 1.99 3.30
N ALA A 8 -4.19 2.21 2.36
CA ALA A 8 -5.61 2.37 2.63
C ALA A 8 -6.36 1.10 2.21
N GLY A 9 -7.17 0.58 3.12
CA GLY A 9 -8.10 -0.52 2.85
C GLY A 9 -9.35 -0.05 2.11
N GLY A 10 -10.25 -0.98 1.76
CA GLY A 10 -11.50 -0.67 1.06
C GLY A 10 -12.46 0.24 1.84
N GLU A 11 -12.30 0.29 3.16
CA GLU A 11 -13.07 1.17 4.05
C GLU A 11 -12.43 2.57 4.23
N GLY A 12 -11.32 2.86 3.53
CA GLY A 12 -10.63 4.14 3.58
C GLY A 12 -9.76 4.35 4.83
N GLU A 13 -9.62 3.34 5.70
CA GLU A 13 -8.74 3.42 6.86
C GLU A 13 -7.27 3.39 6.41
N MET A 14 -6.63 4.55 6.51
CA MET A 14 -5.23 4.74 6.16
C MET A 14 -4.31 4.26 7.30
N ARG A 15 -3.34 3.44 6.94
CA ARG A 15 -2.35 2.86 7.84
C ARG A 15 -0.94 3.15 7.33
N GLU A 16 -0.01 3.45 8.23
CA GLU A 16 1.40 3.46 7.87
C GLU A 16 1.94 2.02 7.81
N ALA A 17 2.83 1.73 6.87
CA ALA A 17 3.59 0.49 6.84
C ALA A 17 5.05 0.74 6.44
N MET A 18 5.93 -0.17 6.85
CA MET A 18 7.32 -0.22 6.42
C MET A 18 7.50 -1.40 5.48
N THR A 19 7.96 -1.14 4.25
CA THR A 19 8.28 -2.22 3.31
C THR A 19 9.48 -3.01 3.81
N ARG A 20 9.41 -4.34 3.70
CA ARG A 20 10.56 -5.24 3.86
C ARG A 20 11.23 -5.50 2.52
N ASP A 21 10.40 -5.73 1.50
CA ASP A 21 10.79 -5.92 0.12
C ASP A 21 9.78 -5.23 -0.82
N ILE A 22 10.24 -4.70 -1.95
CA ILE A 22 9.40 -4.07 -2.96
C ILE A 22 9.99 -4.27 -4.36
N SER A 23 9.12 -4.57 -5.31
CA SER A 23 9.44 -4.77 -6.72
C SER A 23 8.36 -4.11 -7.60
N ALA A 24 8.48 -4.25 -8.92
CA ALA A 24 7.48 -3.76 -9.85
C ALA A 24 6.12 -4.50 -9.73
N THR A 25 6.11 -5.74 -9.22
CA THR A 25 4.91 -6.60 -9.18
C THR A 25 4.29 -6.70 -7.79
N GLY A 26 4.94 -6.20 -6.75
CA GLY A 26 4.40 -6.30 -5.40
C GLY A 26 5.36 -5.82 -4.32
N MET A 27 4.89 -5.93 -3.08
CA MET A 27 5.68 -5.65 -1.89
C MET A 27 5.35 -6.61 -0.75
N SER A 28 6.28 -6.74 0.20
CA SER A 28 5.98 -7.22 1.54
C SER A 28 6.24 -6.10 2.54
N ALA A 29 5.39 -5.98 3.55
CA ALA A 29 5.46 -4.86 4.49
C ALA A 29 5.01 -5.28 5.89
N VAL A 30 5.31 -4.42 6.87
CA VAL A 30 4.81 -4.51 8.24
C VAL A 30 4.02 -3.25 8.55
N ALA A 31 2.73 -3.42 8.87
CA ALA A 31 1.84 -2.33 9.24
C ALA A 31 2.16 -1.80 10.64
N ARG A 32 1.96 -0.50 10.84
CA ARG A 32 1.81 0.10 12.17
C ARG A 32 0.43 -0.30 12.68
N GLY A 33 0.37 -1.39 13.44
CA GLY A 33 -0.88 -1.95 13.98
C GLY A 33 -1.30 -3.19 13.21
N LYS A 34 -2.60 -3.33 12.94
CA LYS A 34 -3.16 -4.50 12.27
C LYS A 34 -2.89 -4.42 10.77
N ALA A 35 -2.39 -5.51 10.18
CA ALA A 35 -2.28 -5.66 8.73
C ALA A 35 -3.66 -5.73 8.07
N PRO A 36 -3.80 -5.27 6.82
CA PRO A 36 -5.02 -5.51 6.05
C PRO A 36 -5.22 -7.04 5.86
N PRO A 37 -6.47 -7.54 5.95
CA PRO A 37 -6.77 -8.95 5.70
C PRO A 37 -6.38 -9.41 4.28
N ALA A 38 -6.06 -10.71 4.16
CA ALA A 38 -5.85 -11.34 2.87
C ALA A 38 -7.12 -11.27 2.01
N GLY A 39 -6.95 -11.04 0.70
CA GLY A 39 -8.01 -10.84 -0.27
C GLY A 39 -8.50 -9.39 -0.39
N GLU A 40 -8.10 -8.49 0.52
CA GLU A 40 -8.47 -7.08 0.44
C GLU A 40 -7.74 -6.38 -0.71
N VAL A 41 -8.46 -5.50 -1.42
CA VAL A 41 -7.87 -4.54 -2.36
C VAL A 41 -7.45 -3.30 -1.58
N VAL A 42 -6.19 -2.92 -1.72
CA VAL A 42 -5.59 -1.78 -1.03
C VAL A 42 -5.04 -0.77 -2.02
N GLU A 43 -5.08 0.50 -1.60
CA GLU A 43 -4.34 1.58 -2.22
C GLU A 43 -3.03 1.80 -1.46
N VAL A 44 -1.91 1.88 -2.19
CA VAL A 44 -0.57 2.06 -1.63
C VAL A 44 0.03 3.35 -2.15
N THR A 45 0.27 4.29 -1.23
CA THR A 45 0.93 5.56 -1.52
C THR A 45 2.42 5.45 -1.21
N LEU A 46 3.24 5.65 -2.24
CA LEU A 46 4.70 5.67 -2.16
C LEU A 46 5.21 7.04 -1.68
N PRO A 47 6.48 7.16 -1.21
CA PRO A 47 7.02 8.44 -0.72
C PRO A 47 7.05 9.57 -1.74
N ASP A 48 7.09 9.24 -3.04
CA ASP A 48 7.06 10.21 -4.13
C ASP A 48 5.62 10.70 -4.43
N GLY A 49 4.63 10.20 -3.69
CA GLY A 49 3.21 10.49 -3.86
C GLY A 49 2.52 9.60 -4.90
N SER A 50 3.25 8.73 -5.61
CA SER A 50 2.63 7.80 -6.56
C SER A 50 1.69 6.84 -5.84
N VAL A 51 0.60 6.49 -6.51
CA VAL A 51 -0.42 5.59 -5.98
C VAL A 51 -0.46 4.31 -6.81
N LEU A 52 -0.47 3.17 -6.12
CA LEU A 52 -0.59 1.83 -6.70
C LEU A 52 -1.75 1.09 -6.05
N TRP A 53 -2.57 0.42 -6.84
CA TRP A 53 -3.59 -0.49 -6.34
C TRP A 53 -3.02 -1.92 -6.31
N GLY A 54 -3.45 -2.70 -5.33
CA GLY A 54 -3.03 -4.10 -5.25
C GLY A 54 -3.93 -4.94 -4.36
N MET A 55 -3.77 -6.26 -4.46
CA MET A 55 -4.48 -7.23 -3.63
C MET A 55 -3.55 -7.78 -2.57
N VAL A 56 -4.02 -7.81 -1.32
CA VAL A 56 -3.31 -8.49 -0.23
C VAL A 56 -3.36 -9.99 -0.47
N ARG A 57 -2.21 -10.62 -0.74
CA ARG A 57 -2.13 -12.06 -1.04
C ARG A 57 -1.99 -12.92 0.21
N TRP A 58 -1.42 -12.36 1.26
CA TRP A 58 -1.29 -12.98 2.58
C TRP A 58 -1.18 -11.92 3.66
N SER A 59 -1.58 -12.28 4.88
CA SER A 59 -1.55 -11.41 6.05
C SER A 59 -1.34 -12.26 7.30
N GLU A 60 -0.32 -11.92 8.09
CA GLU A 60 0.05 -12.61 9.32
C GLU A 60 0.47 -11.59 10.38
N ALA A 61 -0.34 -11.46 11.45
CA ALA A 61 -0.19 -10.44 12.47
C ALA A 61 -0.13 -9.00 11.88
N ALA A 62 1.05 -8.39 11.87
CA ALA A 62 1.29 -7.06 11.27
C ALA A 62 1.97 -7.15 9.90
N ALA A 63 2.43 -8.33 9.48
CA ALA A 63 3.10 -8.54 8.21
C ALA A 63 2.08 -8.89 7.12
N PHE A 64 2.31 -8.40 5.91
CA PHE A 64 1.44 -8.69 4.77
C PHE A 64 2.20 -8.56 3.45
N GLY A 65 1.66 -9.19 2.41
CA GLY A 65 2.16 -9.09 1.04
C GLY A 65 1.07 -8.58 0.11
N VAL A 66 1.45 -7.66 -0.78
CA VAL A 66 0.56 -7.07 -1.78
C VAL A 66 1.11 -7.42 -3.16
N GLU A 67 0.23 -7.90 -4.03
CA GLU A 67 0.46 -8.01 -5.47
C GLU A 67 -0.13 -6.77 -6.13
N PHE A 68 0.68 -6.00 -6.85
CA PHE A 68 0.24 -4.77 -7.49
C PHE A 68 -0.48 -5.07 -8.81
N ASP A 69 -1.51 -4.28 -9.12
CA ASP A 69 -2.08 -4.21 -10.46
C ASP A 69 -1.16 -3.35 -11.34
N PRO A 70 -0.49 -3.91 -12.37
CA PRO A 70 0.42 -3.15 -13.24
C PRO A 70 -0.25 -2.00 -14.00
N ALA A 71 -1.58 -2.07 -14.22
CA ALA A 71 -2.34 -1.04 -14.91
C ALA A 71 -2.75 0.12 -13.99
N SER A 72 -2.59 -0.03 -12.68
CA SER A 72 -3.11 0.91 -11.68
C SER A 72 -2.20 2.10 -11.38
N ARG A 73 -0.98 2.13 -11.94
CA ARG A 73 0.00 3.15 -11.56
C ARG A 73 -0.48 4.55 -11.93
N GLN A 74 -0.77 5.34 -10.92
CA GLN A 74 -1.07 6.75 -11.04
C GLN A 74 0.12 7.57 -10.54
N GLY A 75 0.38 8.70 -11.20
CA GLY A 75 1.40 9.65 -10.76
C GLY A 75 1.05 10.28 -9.42
N PRO A 76 1.90 11.18 -8.90
CA PRO A 76 1.63 11.88 -7.65
C PRO A 76 0.24 12.52 -7.69
N VAL A 77 -0.62 12.19 -6.71
CA VAL A 77 -1.89 12.89 -6.55
C VAL A 77 -1.53 14.33 -6.18
N ALA A 78 -1.71 15.26 -7.12
CA ALA A 78 -1.57 16.68 -6.83
C ALA A 78 -2.54 16.99 -5.69
N GLY A 79 -1.99 17.38 -4.54
CA GLY A 79 -2.79 17.73 -3.36
C GLY A 79 -3.93 18.64 -3.79
N ASN A 80 -5.16 18.26 -3.43
CA ASN A 80 -6.36 19.03 -3.74
C ASN A 80 -6.10 20.52 -3.51
N LEU A 81 -6.16 21.30 -4.58
CA LEU A 81 -6.41 22.73 -4.50
C LEU A 81 -7.83 22.92 -3.96
N ALA A 82 -7.97 22.86 -2.65
CA ALA A 82 -9.04 23.50 -1.90
C ALA A 82 -8.30 24.44 -0.94
N GLY A 83 -8.39 25.76 -1.00
CA GLY A 83 -9.52 26.64 -1.31
C GLY A 83 -9.42 27.77 -0.30
#